data_AF-A0A847DRQ7-F1
#
_entry.id   AF-A0A847DRQ7-F1
#
_cell.length_a   1.000
_cell.length_b   1.000
_cell.length_c   1.000
_cell.angle_alpha   90.00
_cell.angle_beta   90.00
_cell.angle_gamma   90.00
#
_symmetry.space_group_name_H-M   'P 1'
#
loop_
_entity.id
_entity.type
_entity.pdbx_description
1 polymer ?
#
loop_
_entity_poly.entity_id
_entity_poly.type
_entity_poly.pdbx_seq_one_letter_code
_entity_poly.pdbx_strand_id
1 'polypeptide(L)'
;MVETARPFTAYTGRFAPSPTGPLHAGSLATALASRLDALAHGGRWLLRIEDLDPPREVPGAATSILDTLDRLGFRSDGPIEYQSLRYALYERAFERLREAGHVYPCACTRREIADSLSRIGQQHARHAELVYPGTCRHGMPAGRQPRAWRLRVGDAVVAWRDRSGRAFEDALADQVGDFVLRRADGLWAYQLAVVVDDAAQGVTDVVRGDDLIGSTSRQILLQRLLGLPTPRYLHLPLVAGRDGEKLSKQNGAEPIDADDALAALNAAMRHLGLPEIAGAPSGDATRTKPGFRSAALAAFWPAAVRGWRQSRWMSSAGQAEPGSGLGAS
;
A
#
# COMPACT_ATOMS: atom_id res chain seq x y z
N MET A 1 -0.37 33.91 -9.79
CA MET A 1 0.56 33.15 -10.65
C MET A 1 0.57 31.73 -10.12
N VAL A 2 -0.05 30.81 -10.87
CA VAL A 2 -0.15 29.39 -10.49
C VAL A 2 1.20 28.77 -10.83
N GLU A 3 1.95 28.35 -9.80
CA GLU A 3 3.21 27.65 -9.97
C GLU A 3 2.90 26.24 -10.50
N THR A 4 3.07 26.07 -11.81
CA THR A 4 2.94 24.77 -12.48
C THR A 4 4.01 23.83 -11.93
N ALA A 5 3.57 22.74 -11.29
CA ALA A 5 4.43 21.68 -10.77
C ALA A 5 5.42 21.18 -11.83
N ARG A 6 6.71 21.15 -11.49
CA ARG A 6 7.76 20.51 -12.30
C ARG A 6 7.41 19.03 -12.53
N PRO A 7 7.69 18.45 -13.71
CA PRO A 7 7.49 17.02 -13.93
C PRO A 7 8.36 16.22 -12.95
N PHE A 8 7.81 15.16 -12.36
CA PHE A 8 8.54 14.26 -11.45
C PHE A 8 9.61 13.50 -12.25
N THR A 9 10.84 14.00 -12.29
CA THR A 9 11.88 13.48 -13.20
C THR A 9 12.66 12.28 -12.67
N ALA A 10 12.43 11.79 -11.45
CA ALA A 10 13.14 10.63 -10.90
C ALA A 10 12.20 9.65 -10.19
N TYR A 11 12.34 8.36 -10.49
CA TYR A 11 11.58 7.28 -9.87
C TYR A 11 11.74 7.33 -8.34
N THR A 12 10.62 7.27 -7.60
CA THR A 12 10.61 7.09 -6.15
C THR A 12 9.58 6.02 -5.80
N GLY A 13 10.06 4.89 -5.29
CA GLY A 13 9.25 3.80 -4.75
C GLY A 13 9.30 3.76 -3.23
N ARG A 14 8.46 2.92 -2.62
CA ARG A 14 8.48 2.70 -1.17
C ARG A 14 8.04 1.31 -0.74
N PHE A 15 8.52 0.88 0.42
CA PHE A 15 7.90 -0.17 1.21
C PHE A 15 7.31 0.40 2.49
N ALA A 16 6.03 0.12 2.73
CA ALA A 16 5.26 0.73 3.81
C ALA A 16 4.58 -0.32 4.70
N PRO A 17 5.29 -1.01 5.61
CA PRO A 17 4.72 -2.05 6.43
C PRO A 17 3.98 -1.51 7.66
N SER A 18 2.80 -2.07 7.97
CA SER A 18 2.16 -1.86 9.28
C SER A 18 2.78 -2.77 10.36
N PRO A 19 3.09 -2.29 11.57
CA PRO A 19 3.79 -3.06 12.61
C PRO A 19 2.83 -3.91 13.46
N THR A 20 1.97 -4.69 12.79
CA THR A 20 0.99 -5.58 13.43
C THR A 20 1.54 -7.00 13.67
N GLY A 21 2.86 -7.15 13.60
CA GLY A 21 3.59 -8.41 13.69
C GLY A 21 4.94 -8.31 12.97
N PRO A 22 5.80 -9.34 13.07
CA PRO A 22 7.12 -9.35 12.43
C PRO A 22 7.03 -9.38 10.89
N LEU A 23 8.15 -9.10 10.23
CA LEU A 23 8.28 -9.29 8.78
C LEU A 23 8.10 -10.79 8.45
N HIS A 24 7.30 -11.09 7.44
CA HIS A 24 6.99 -12.45 7.00
C HIS A 24 7.21 -12.56 5.48
N ALA A 25 7.10 -13.78 4.92
CA ALA A 25 7.39 -14.05 3.51
C ALA A 25 6.68 -13.10 2.51
N GLY A 26 5.38 -12.83 2.71
CA GLY A 26 4.62 -11.91 1.85
C GLY A 26 5.08 -10.46 1.90
N SER A 27 5.38 -9.95 3.09
CA SER A 27 5.90 -8.59 3.25
C SER A 27 7.34 -8.47 2.76
N LEU A 28 8.17 -9.51 2.94
CA LEU A 28 9.51 -9.57 2.36
C LEU A 28 9.48 -9.57 0.82
N ALA A 29 8.61 -10.36 0.19
CA ALA A 29 8.48 -10.37 -1.26
C ALA A 29 8.06 -8.99 -1.82
N THR A 30 7.17 -8.29 -1.11
CA THR A 30 6.77 -6.93 -1.45
C THR A 30 7.91 -5.92 -1.27
N ALA A 31 8.65 -6.02 -0.16
CA ALA A 31 9.83 -5.20 0.08
C ALA A 31 10.88 -5.40 -1.01
N LEU A 32 11.19 -6.67 -1.34
CA LEU A 32 12.15 -7.04 -2.37
C LEU A 32 11.75 -6.47 -3.74
N ALA A 33 10.54 -6.75 -4.19
CA ALA A 33 10.05 -6.27 -5.49
C ALA A 33 10.06 -4.75 -5.60
N SER A 34 9.53 -4.03 -4.59
CA SER A 34 9.54 -2.57 -4.60
C SER A 34 10.94 -1.97 -4.63
N ARG A 35 11.92 -2.60 -3.95
CA ARG A 35 13.32 -2.19 -3.97
C ARG A 35 13.98 -2.50 -5.31
N LEU A 36 13.79 -3.70 -5.83
CA LEU A 36 14.34 -4.10 -7.14
C LEU A 36 13.80 -3.19 -8.25
N ASP A 37 12.53 -2.82 -8.19
CA ASP A 37 11.91 -1.91 -9.15
C ASP A 37 12.53 -0.51 -9.09
N ALA A 38 12.76 0.03 -7.89
CA ALA A 38 13.46 1.30 -7.72
C ALA A 38 14.89 1.26 -8.26
N LEU A 39 15.66 0.24 -7.87
CA LEU A 39 17.04 0.06 -8.33
C LEU A 39 17.13 -0.15 -9.84
N ALA A 40 16.19 -0.89 -10.44
CA ALA A 40 16.15 -1.12 -11.88
C ALA A 40 15.97 0.18 -12.67
N HIS A 41 15.20 1.13 -12.13
CA HIS A 41 14.97 2.47 -12.69
C HIS A 41 16.01 3.52 -12.24
N GLY A 42 17.00 3.15 -11.42
CA GLY A 42 17.97 4.11 -10.86
C GLY A 42 17.32 5.16 -9.95
N GLY A 43 16.19 4.83 -9.35
CA GLY A 43 15.41 5.71 -8.47
C GLY A 43 15.73 5.54 -7.00
N ARG A 44 14.92 6.23 -6.18
CA ARG A 44 14.95 6.11 -4.71
C ARG A 44 13.96 5.07 -4.22
N TRP A 45 14.29 4.42 -3.12
CA TRP A 45 13.40 3.54 -2.39
C TRP A 45 13.31 3.96 -0.92
N LEU A 46 12.08 4.26 -0.48
CA LEU A 46 11.80 4.78 0.85
C LEU A 46 11.19 3.71 1.77
N LEU A 47 11.38 3.88 3.08
CA LEU A 47 10.70 3.10 4.11
C LEU A 47 9.76 4.00 4.92
N ARG A 48 8.54 3.51 5.18
CA ARG A 48 7.55 4.17 6.04
C ARG A 48 6.82 3.17 6.92
N ILE A 49 6.87 3.31 8.23
CA ILE A 49 6.10 2.47 9.15
C ILE A 49 4.67 2.98 9.23
N GLU A 50 3.70 2.12 8.93
CA GLU A 50 2.27 2.44 8.96
C GLU A 50 1.66 2.08 10.33
N ASP A 51 2.13 2.76 11.38
CA ASP A 51 1.69 2.71 12.78
C ASP A 51 0.49 3.66 13.03
N LEU A 52 -0.60 3.41 12.29
CA LEU A 52 -1.81 4.24 12.31
C LEU A 52 -2.95 3.65 13.17
N ASP A 53 -2.78 2.44 13.70
CA ASP A 53 -3.82 1.72 14.45
C ASP A 53 -3.22 1.09 15.71
N PRO A 54 -2.87 1.90 16.74
CA PRO A 54 -2.18 1.42 17.94
C PRO A 54 -2.77 0.17 18.59
N PRO A 55 -4.12 -0.01 18.66
CA PRO A 55 -4.71 -1.25 19.18
C PRO A 55 -4.35 -2.53 18.43
N ARG A 56 -3.91 -2.44 17.16
CA ARG A 56 -3.49 -3.57 16.32
C ARG A 56 -1.97 -3.73 16.24
N GLU A 57 -1.23 -2.75 16.74
CA GLU A 57 0.22 -2.77 16.69
C GLU A 57 0.78 -3.73 17.74
N VAL A 58 1.88 -4.38 17.40
CA VAL A 58 2.61 -5.26 18.31
C VAL A 58 3.83 -4.49 18.83
N PRO A 59 3.98 -4.29 20.14
CA PRO A 59 5.15 -3.61 20.70
C PRO A 59 6.46 -4.22 20.19
N GLY A 60 7.38 -3.37 19.73
CA GLY A 60 8.66 -3.79 19.16
C GLY A 60 8.62 -4.33 17.72
N ALA A 61 7.44 -4.54 17.12
CA ALA A 61 7.35 -5.06 15.76
C ALA A 61 7.94 -4.09 14.72
N ALA A 62 7.75 -2.77 14.87
CA ALA A 62 8.36 -1.79 13.98
C ALA A 62 9.89 -1.91 13.98
N THR A 63 10.51 -1.97 15.16
CA THR A 63 11.95 -2.16 15.32
C THR A 63 12.40 -3.49 14.72
N SER A 64 11.71 -4.59 15.05
CA SER A 64 12.02 -5.92 14.52
C SER A 64 11.95 -5.98 12.99
N ILE A 65 10.94 -5.34 12.37
CA ILE A 65 10.84 -5.25 10.90
C ILE A 65 12.06 -4.53 10.32
N LEU A 66 12.44 -3.38 10.90
CA LEU A 66 13.56 -2.58 10.42
C LEU A 66 14.89 -3.32 10.58
N ASP A 67 15.11 -3.98 11.72
CA ASP A 67 16.31 -4.79 11.98
C ASP A 67 16.41 -5.97 10.99
N THR A 68 15.30 -6.68 10.74
CA THR A 68 15.26 -7.76 9.74
C THR A 68 15.59 -7.22 8.35
N LEU A 69 15.02 -6.08 7.94
CA LEU A 69 15.29 -5.46 6.64
C LEU A 69 16.77 -5.06 6.50
N ASP A 70 17.36 -4.44 7.52
CA ASP A 70 18.79 -4.06 7.50
C ASP A 70 19.70 -5.28 7.36
N ARG A 71 19.42 -6.35 8.12
CA ARG A 71 20.16 -7.62 8.04
C ARG A 71 20.09 -8.30 6.68
N LEU A 72 19.01 -8.07 5.92
CA LEU A 72 18.83 -8.55 4.54
C LEU A 72 19.40 -7.56 3.49
N GLY A 73 19.98 -6.44 3.92
CA GLY A 73 20.61 -5.45 3.04
C GLY A 73 19.66 -4.43 2.41
N PHE A 74 18.44 -4.29 2.94
CA PHE A 74 17.54 -3.21 2.55
C PHE A 74 18.00 -1.89 3.19
N ARG A 75 18.15 -0.84 2.39
CA ARG A 75 18.55 0.49 2.85
C ARG A 75 17.62 1.55 2.28
N SER A 76 16.94 2.30 3.14
CA SER A 76 16.12 3.44 2.69
C SER A 76 17.02 4.55 2.15
N ASP A 77 16.63 5.16 1.03
CA ASP A 77 17.34 6.31 0.43
C ASP A 77 16.90 7.66 1.03
N GLY A 78 16.11 7.62 2.09
CA GLY A 78 15.64 8.77 2.86
C GLY A 78 15.32 8.39 4.30
N PRO A 79 14.93 9.37 5.14
CA PRO A 79 14.54 9.10 6.52
C PRO A 79 13.38 8.09 6.56
N ILE A 80 13.41 7.21 7.56
CA ILE A 80 12.29 6.32 7.83
C ILE A 80 11.19 7.17 8.48
N GLU A 81 10.03 7.20 7.84
CA GLU A 81 8.87 7.95 8.31
C GLU A 81 7.93 7.06 9.13
N TYR A 82 7.23 7.65 10.10
CA TYR A 82 6.25 6.97 10.95
C TYR A 82 4.91 7.70 10.84
N GLN A 83 3.84 6.98 10.52
CA GLN A 83 2.52 7.57 10.34
C GLN A 83 1.96 8.17 11.63
N SER A 84 2.31 7.62 12.78
CA SER A 84 1.97 8.14 14.11
C SER A 84 2.47 9.59 14.33
N LEU A 85 3.54 10.01 13.65
CA LEU A 85 4.13 11.34 13.76
C LEU A 85 3.60 12.34 12.72
N ARG A 86 2.64 11.93 11.88
CA ARG A 86 2.27 12.67 10.66
C ARG A 86 0.82 13.16 10.65
N TYR A 87 0.12 13.08 11.78
CA TYR A 87 -1.31 13.40 11.89
C TYR A 87 -1.66 14.81 11.44
N ALA A 88 -0.75 15.78 11.62
CA ALA A 88 -0.95 17.14 11.15
C ALA A 88 -1.08 17.25 9.62
N LEU A 89 -0.43 16.36 8.85
CA LEU A 89 -0.60 16.31 7.39
C LEU A 89 -1.98 15.79 7.01
N TYR A 90 -2.47 14.76 7.72
CA TYR A 90 -3.77 14.16 7.47
C TYR A 90 -4.90 15.13 7.83
N GLU A 91 -4.78 15.86 8.95
CA GLU A 91 -5.72 16.89 9.35
C GLU A 91 -5.79 18.00 8.29
N ARG A 92 -4.66 18.51 7.79
CA ARG A 92 -4.65 19.52 6.71
C ARG A 92 -5.33 19.02 5.44
N ALA A 93 -5.08 17.78 5.03
CA ALA A 93 -5.72 17.20 3.85
C ALA A 93 -7.23 17.02 4.06
N PHE A 94 -7.63 16.56 5.24
CA PHE A 94 -9.03 16.43 5.63
C PHE A 94 -9.75 17.77 5.62
N GLU A 95 -9.14 18.82 6.16
CA GLU A 95 -9.70 20.17 6.17
C GLU A 95 -9.91 20.73 4.76
N ARG A 96 -8.95 20.52 3.85
CA ARG A 96 -9.13 20.89 2.43
C ARG A 96 -10.32 20.18 1.79
N LEU A 97 -10.51 18.88 2.07
CA LEU A 97 -11.68 18.14 1.59
C LEU A 97 -12.98 18.65 2.22
N ARG A 98 -12.94 19.08 3.49
CA ARG A 98 -14.09 19.61 4.22
C ARG A 98 -14.52 20.96 3.67
N GLU A 99 -13.59 21.88 3.47
CA GLU A 99 -13.82 23.20 2.87
C GLU A 99 -14.35 23.07 1.44
N ALA A 100 -13.88 22.09 0.67
CA ALA A 100 -14.38 21.77 -0.67
C ALA A 100 -15.73 21.00 -0.69
N GLY A 101 -16.32 20.69 0.48
CA GLY A 101 -17.62 20.00 0.56
C GLY A 101 -17.58 18.50 0.22
N HIS A 102 -16.40 17.90 0.15
CA HIS A 102 -16.21 16.49 -0.19
C HIS A 102 -16.36 15.52 0.99
N VAL A 103 -16.41 16.01 2.22
CA VAL A 103 -16.63 15.16 3.41
C VAL A 103 -17.83 15.59 4.22
N TYR A 104 -18.44 14.62 4.92
CA TYR A 104 -19.58 14.88 5.80
C TYR A 104 -19.54 13.99 7.05
N PRO A 105 -20.12 14.45 8.18
CA PRO A 105 -20.15 13.67 9.40
C PRO A 105 -21.19 12.56 9.32
N CYS A 106 -20.90 11.43 9.95
CA CYS A 106 -21.74 10.24 10.00
C CYS A 106 -21.91 9.78 11.44
N ALA A 107 -23.17 9.60 11.86
CA ALA A 107 -23.51 9.07 13.18
C ALA A 107 -23.74 7.55 13.19
N CYS A 108 -23.85 6.91 12.00
CA CYS A 108 -24.18 5.50 11.89
C CYS A 108 -23.12 4.58 12.51
N THR A 109 -23.60 3.57 13.23
CA THR A 109 -22.83 2.45 13.73
C THR A 109 -22.66 1.39 12.64
N ARG A 110 -21.67 0.50 12.81
CA ARG A 110 -21.47 -0.63 11.89
C ARG A 110 -22.69 -1.55 11.83
N ARG A 111 -23.39 -1.73 12.96
CA ARG A 111 -24.62 -2.52 13.05
C ARG A 111 -25.75 -1.90 12.23
N GLU A 112 -26.01 -0.61 12.40
CA GLU A 112 -27.06 0.09 11.63
C GLU A 112 -26.80 0.03 10.11
N ILE A 113 -25.53 0.12 9.69
CA ILE A 113 -25.15 -0.03 8.28
C ILE A 113 -25.47 -1.45 7.79
N ALA A 114 -25.05 -2.48 8.52
CA ALA A 114 -25.32 -3.88 8.17
C ALA A 114 -26.84 -4.20 8.13
N ASP A 115 -27.59 -3.68 9.10
CA ASP A 115 -29.05 -3.84 9.17
C ASP A 115 -29.73 -3.17 7.97
N SER A 116 -29.27 -1.96 7.57
CA SER A 116 -29.80 -1.25 6.40
C SER A 116 -29.55 -2.02 5.10
N LEU A 117 -28.36 -2.59 4.95
CA LEU A 117 -27.99 -3.37 3.77
C LEU A 117 -28.77 -4.70 3.68
N SER A 118 -29.00 -5.34 4.83
CA SER A 118 -29.79 -6.57 4.89
C SER A 118 -31.24 -6.34 4.48
N ARG A 119 -31.83 -5.17 4.80
CA ARG A 119 -33.21 -4.81 4.40
C ARG A 119 -33.38 -4.63 2.89
N ILE A 120 -32.33 -4.26 2.18
CA ILE A 120 -32.33 -4.11 0.71
C ILE A 120 -31.84 -5.38 0.00
N GLY A 121 -31.78 -6.51 0.71
CA GLY A 121 -31.43 -7.81 0.15
C GLY A 121 -29.94 -8.02 -0.12
N GLN A 122 -29.06 -7.10 0.29
CA GLN A 122 -27.63 -7.27 0.11
C GLN A 122 -27.03 -8.08 1.25
N GLN A 123 -26.70 -9.33 0.95
CA GLN A 123 -25.96 -10.21 1.86
C GLN A 123 -24.47 -9.84 1.85
N HIS A 124 -23.89 -9.73 3.05
CA HIS A 124 -22.48 -9.40 3.22
C HIS A 124 -21.81 -10.46 4.08
N ALA A 125 -20.62 -10.90 3.68
CA ALA A 125 -19.83 -11.80 4.50
C ALA A 125 -19.50 -11.15 5.86
N ARG A 126 -19.42 -11.96 6.92
CA ARG A 126 -18.98 -11.48 8.23
C ARG A 126 -17.60 -10.86 8.07
N HIS A 127 -17.42 -9.65 8.60
CA HIS A 127 -16.19 -8.84 8.51
C HIS A 127 -15.86 -8.22 7.14
N ALA A 128 -16.70 -8.34 6.12
CA ALA A 128 -16.51 -7.62 4.85
C ALA A 128 -16.64 -6.09 5.03
N GLU A 129 -16.05 -5.34 4.11
CA GLU A 129 -16.31 -3.90 3.97
C GLU A 129 -17.78 -3.72 3.55
N LEU A 130 -18.49 -2.81 4.21
CA LEU A 130 -19.91 -2.57 3.97
C LEU A 130 -20.05 -1.29 3.17
N VAL A 131 -20.73 -1.37 2.02
CA VAL A 131 -21.07 -0.19 1.22
C VAL A 131 -22.00 0.69 2.04
N TYR A 132 -21.62 1.96 2.25
CA TYR A 132 -22.43 2.84 3.09
C TYR A 132 -23.74 3.22 2.38
N PRO A 133 -24.93 3.02 2.99
CA PRO A 133 -26.22 3.29 2.37
C PRO A 133 -26.56 4.78 2.23
N GLY A 134 -25.66 5.70 2.59
CA GLY A 134 -25.88 7.14 2.42
C GLY A 134 -26.77 7.81 3.48
N THR A 135 -27.09 7.15 4.60
CA THR A 135 -28.06 7.66 5.60
C THR A 135 -27.78 9.09 6.10
N CYS A 136 -26.51 9.47 6.29
CA CYS A 136 -26.12 10.80 6.76
C CYS A 136 -25.67 11.75 5.63
N ARG A 137 -25.78 11.34 4.36
CA ARG A 137 -25.23 12.05 3.19
C ARG A 137 -25.81 13.46 3.01
N HIS A 138 -27.06 13.65 3.42
CA HIS A 138 -27.81 14.92 3.29
C HIS A 138 -28.08 15.59 4.64
N GLY A 139 -27.34 15.20 5.69
CA GLY A 139 -27.55 15.65 7.06
C GLY A 139 -27.69 14.46 8.00
N MET A 140 -27.18 14.61 9.23
CA MET A 140 -27.34 13.57 10.24
C MET A 140 -28.76 13.59 10.82
N PRO A 141 -29.28 12.44 11.26
CA PRO A 141 -30.55 12.41 11.99
C PRO A 141 -30.50 13.29 13.25
N ALA A 142 -31.60 13.99 13.53
CA ALA A 142 -31.67 14.94 14.65
C ALA A 142 -31.29 14.31 16.00
N GLY A 143 -30.60 15.07 16.85
CA GLY A 143 -30.16 14.62 18.18
C GLY A 143 -28.98 13.65 18.19
N ARG A 144 -28.39 13.33 17.03
CA ARG A 144 -27.19 12.49 16.94
C ARG A 144 -25.93 13.33 16.85
N GLN A 145 -24.83 12.80 17.37
CA GLN A 145 -23.51 13.41 17.28
C GLN A 145 -22.66 12.72 16.18
N PRO A 146 -21.78 13.48 15.49
CA PRO A 146 -20.80 12.89 14.58
C PRO A 146 -19.99 11.81 15.28
N ARG A 147 -19.87 10.64 14.64
CA ARG A 147 -18.95 9.59 15.09
C ARG A 147 -17.79 9.48 14.12
N ALA A 148 -18.06 9.33 12.84
CA ALA A 148 -17.04 9.23 11.80
C ALA A 148 -17.21 10.34 10.77
N TRP A 149 -16.18 10.54 9.94
CA TRP A 149 -16.26 11.40 8.76
C TRP A 149 -16.05 10.57 7.50
N ARG A 150 -16.91 10.77 6.51
CA ARG A 150 -16.90 10.03 5.25
C ARG A 150 -16.59 10.94 4.08
N LEU A 151 -15.89 10.39 3.10
CA LEU A 151 -15.78 10.98 1.77
C LEU A 151 -17.10 10.78 1.02
N ARG A 152 -17.63 11.84 0.42
CA ARG A 152 -18.73 11.79 -0.54
C ARG A 152 -18.15 11.37 -1.89
N VAL A 153 -18.40 10.12 -2.29
CA VAL A 153 -17.89 9.55 -3.54
C VAL A 153 -18.64 10.08 -4.76
N GLY A 154 -19.95 10.35 -4.64
CA GLY A 154 -20.77 10.76 -5.76
C GLY A 154 -20.97 9.63 -6.77
N ASP A 155 -20.90 9.95 -8.05
CA ASP A 155 -21.00 9.05 -9.21
C ASP A 155 -19.61 8.74 -9.82
N ALA A 156 -18.55 8.92 -9.03
CA ALA A 156 -17.18 8.81 -9.52
C ALA A 156 -16.87 7.43 -10.13
N VAL A 157 -16.49 7.45 -11.40
CA VAL A 157 -15.88 6.32 -12.11
C VAL A 157 -14.37 6.53 -12.18
N VAL A 158 -13.61 5.55 -11.71
CA VAL A 158 -12.14 5.60 -11.72
C VAL A 158 -11.60 4.52 -12.65
N ALA A 159 -11.19 4.95 -13.84
CA ALA A 159 -10.41 4.13 -14.76
C ALA A 159 -8.91 4.25 -14.45
N TRP A 160 -8.23 3.10 -14.39
CA TRP A 160 -6.77 3.04 -14.21
C TRP A 160 -6.20 1.72 -14.73
N ARG A 161 -4.88 1.70 -14.92
CA ARG A 161 -4.15 0.52 -15.40
C ARG A 161 -3.03 0.17 -14.43
N ASP A 162 -3.01 -1.08 -14.01
CA ASP A 162 -1.87 -1.65 -13.29
C ASP A 162 -0.74 -1.93 -14.27
N ARG A 163 0.51 -1.72 -13.84
CA ARG A 163 1.71 -2.04 -14.62
C ARG A 163 1.81 -3.52 -14.98
N SER A 164 1.06 -4.42 -14.32
CA SER A 164 0.90 -5.81 -14.74
C SER A 164 0.10 -5.99 -16.04
N GLY A 165 -0.47 -4.91 -16.59
CA GLY A 165 -1.32 -4.90 -17.79
C GLY A 165 -2.82 -4.95 -17.51
N ARG A 166 -3.24 -5.27 -16.27
CA ARG A 166 -4.66 -5.29 -15.87
C ARG A 166 -5.24 -3.87 -15.93
N ALA A 167 -6.44 -3.73 -16.48
CA ALA A 167 -7.18 -2.48 -16.52
C ALA A 167 -8.43 -2.59 -15.65
N PHE A 168 -8.77 -1.48 -15.01
CA PHE A 168 -9.91 -1.37 -14.09
C PHE A 168 -10.71 -0.13 -14.45
N GLU A 169 -12.01 -0.22 -14.27
CA GLU A 169 -12.95 0.90 -14.37
C GLU A 169 -13.99 0.71 -13.27
N ASP A 170 -13.80 1.42 -12.17
CA ASP A 170 -14.59 1.19 -10.96
C ASP A 170 -15.60 2.31 -10.74
N ALA A 171 -16.89 1.96 -10.82
CA ALA A 171 -17.98 2.80 -10.31
C ALA A 171 -17.98 2.74 -8.78
N LEU A 172 -17.30 3.71 -8.16
CA LEU A 172 -17.00 3.65 -6.73
C LEU A 172 -18.24 3.72 -5.84
N ALA A 173 -19.31 4.37 -6.31
CA ALA A 173 -20.58 4.47 -5.60
C ALA A 173 -21.14 3.08 -5.23
N ASP A 174 -21.05 2.13 -6.18
CA ASP A 174 -21.64 0.81 -6.07
C ASP A 174 -20.69 -0.19 -5.39
N GLN A 175 -19.39 -0.07 -5.67
CA GLN A 175 -18.39 -1.02 -5.17
C GLN A 175 -17.96 -0.75 -3.72
N VAL A 176 -17.89 0.51 -3.33
CA VAL A 176 -17.31 0.94 -2.05
C VAL A 176 -18.26 1.87 -1.29
N GLY A 177 -18.94 2.76 -2.01
CA GLY A 177 -19.75 3.83 -1.44
C GLY A 177 -18.92 4.86 -0.66
N ASP A 178 -19.61 5.72 0.09
CA ASP A 178 -18.98 6.79 0.87
C ASP A 178 -18.15 6.21 2.03
N PHE A 179 -16.84 6.11 1.83
CA PHE A 179 -15.94 5.47 2.78
C PHE A 179 -15.40 6.43 3.85
N VAL A 180 -14.97 5.87 4.98
CA VAL A 180 -14.51 6.64 6.15
C VAL A 180 -13.10 7.21 5.90
N LEU A 181 -12.90 8.48 6.25
CA LEU A 181 -11.58 9.12 6.33
C LEU A 181 -11.10 9.32 7.77
N ARG A 182 -12.02 9.57 8.70
CA ARG A 182 -11.75 9.66 10.15
C ARG A 182 -12.72 8.79 10.91
N ARG A 183 -12.19 7.83 11.67
CA ARG A 183 -12.94 6.82 12.42
C ARG A 183 -13.54 7.41 13.69
N ALA A 184 -14.44 6.64 14.32
CA ALA A 184 -15.11 7.03 15.56
C ALA A 184 -14.22 7.05 16.80
N ASP A 185 -13.09 6.37 16.76
CA ASP A 185 -12.02 6.42 17.76
C ASP A 185 -11.03 7.57 17.48
N GLY A 186 -11.29 8.41 16.47
CA GLY A 186 -10.44 9.54 16.09
C GLY A 186 -9.27 9.17 15.18
N LEU A 187 -9.04 7.88 14.92
CA LEU A 187 -7.95 7.43 14.05
C LEU A 187 -8.23 7.74 12.58
N TRP A 188 -7.16 8.03 11.83
CA TRP A 188 -7.24 8.26 10.40
C TRP A 188 -7.40 6.96 9.63
N ALA A 189 -8.16 6.97 8.55
CA ALA A 189 -8.28 5.81 7.68
C ALA A 189 -7.02 5.66 6.81
N TYR A 190 -6.60 4.41 6.60
CA TYR A 190 -5.49 4.05 5.71
C TYR A 190 -5.57 4.77 4.35
N GLN A 191 -6.78 4.87 3.77
CA GLN A 191 -6.98 5.49 2.46
C GLN A 191 -6.50 6.96 2.40
N LEU A 192 -6.74 7.74 3.47
CA LEU A 192 -6.28 9.14 3.53
C LEU A 192 -4.78 9.20 3.82
N ALA A 193 -4.32 8.47 4.83
CA ALA A 193 -2.93 8.54 5.28
C ALA A 193 -1.95 8.15 4.16
N VAL A 194 -2.21 7.03 3.45
CA VAL A 194 -1.32 6.55 2.39
C VAL A 194 -1.24 7.52 1.20
N VAL A 195 -2.35 8.15 0.81
CA VAL A 195 -2.40 9.14 -0.28
C VAL A 195 -1.60 10.38 0.08
N VAL A 196 -1.79 10.89 1.30
CA VAL A 196 -1.10 12.09 1.77
C VAL A 196 0.39 11.84 1.93
N ASP A 197 0.79 10.69 2.46
CA ASP A 197 2.19 10.35 2.66
C ASP A 197 2.92 10.07 1.36
N ASP A 198 2.33 9.29 0.45
CA ASP A 198 2.93 9.00 -0.86
C ASP A 198 3.17 10.32 -1.62
N ALA A 199 2.21 11.25 -1.60
CA ALA A 199 2.39 12.57 -2.20
C ALA A 199 3.47 13.42 -1.49
N ALA A 200 3.45 13.46 -0.15
CA ALA A 200 4.43 14.23 0.63
C ALA A 200 5.87 13.72 0.49
N GLN A 201 6.04 12.41 0.29
CA GLN A 201 7.35 11.78 0.05
C GLN A 201 7.75 11.78 -1.43
N GLY A 202 6.88 12.26 -2.33
CA GLY A 202 7.12 12.29 -3.78
C GLY A 202 7.20 10.90 -4.40
N VAL A 203 6.43 9.94 -3.89
CA VAL A 203 6.33 8.58 -4.44
C VAL A 203 5.71 8.65 -5.83
N THR A 204 6.40 8.08 -6.82
CA THR A 204 5.96 8.01 -8.22
C THR A 204 5.45 6.62 -8.59
N ASP A 205 5.88 5.59 -7.86
CA ASP A 205 5.60 4.20 -8.16
C ASP A 205 5.28 3.41 -6.89
N VAL A 206 4.08 2.83 -6.86
CA VAL A 206 3.60 2.01 -5.75
C VAL A 206 3.60 0.55 -6.18
N VAL A 207 4.62 -0.18 -5.74
CA VAL A 207 4.72 -1.63 -5.88
C VAL A 207 4.28 -2.28 -4.57
N ARG A 208 3.16 -3.01 -4.58
CA ARG A 208 2.55 -3.59 -3.35
C ARG A 208 1.81 -4.90 -3.62
N GLY A 209 1.36 -5.60 -2.57
CA GLY A 209 0.58 -6.84 -2.70
C GLY A 209 -0.81 -6.63 -3.33
N ASP A 210 -1.29 -7.64 -4.05
CA ASP A 210 -2.58 -7.62 -4.77
C ASP A 210 -3.80 -7.50 -3.86
N ASP A 211 -3.65 -7.77 -2.56
CA ASP A 211 -4.71 -7.58 -1.59
C ASP A 211 -5.13 -6.12 -1.38
N LEU A 212 -4.27 -5.19 -1.80
CA LEU A 212 -4.55 -3.76 -1.76
C LEU A 212 -5.15 -3.23 -3.06
N ILE A 213 -5.40 -4.09 -4.06
CA ILE A 213 -5.87 -3.65 -5.38
C ILE A 213 -7.21 -2.91 -5.29
N GLY A 214 -8.16 -3.41 -4.50
CA GLY A 214 -9.47 -2.79 -4.25
C GLY A 214 -9.42 -1.49 -3.43
N SER A 215 -8.23 -1.06 -2.98
CA SER A 215 -8.03 0.26 -2.39
C SER A 215 -7.60 1.31 -3.42
N THR A 216 -7.08 0.89 -4.58
CA THR A 216 -6.43 1.80 -5.54
C THR A 216 -7.39 2.85 -6.09
N SER A 217 -8.59 2.46 -6.51
CA SER A 217 -9.57 3.40 -7.07
C SER A 217 -10.02 4.46 -6.05
N ARG A 218 -10.17 4.08 -4.77
CA ARG A 218 -10.43 5.03 -3.67
C ARG A 218 -9.29 6.03 -3.49
N GLN A 219 -8.06 5.54 -3.56
CA GLN A 219 -6.86 6.36 -3.39
C GLN A 219 -6.68 7.33 -4.57
N ILE A 220 -6.93 6.87 -5.80
CA ILE A 220 -6.92 7.72 -6.99
C ILE A 220 -8.00 8.81 -6.90
N LEU A 221 -9.21 8.48 -6.44
CA LEU A 221 -10.24 9.50 -6.21
C LEU A 221 -9.77 10.55 -5.20
N LEU A 222 -9.22 10.12 -4.05
CA LEU A 222 -8.67 11.04 -3.06
C LEU A 222 -7.54 11.91 -3.61
N GLN A 223 -6.63 11.35 -4.41
CA GLN A 223 -5.57 12.11 -5.07
C GLN A 223 -6.16 13.21 -5.96
N ARG A 224 -7.14 12.87 -6.81
CA ARG A 224 -7.82 13.82 -7.69
C ARG A 224 -8.49 14.94 -6.89
N LEU A 225 -9.26 14.60 -5.85
CA LEU A 225 -9.96 15.58 -5.01
C LEU A 225 -9.01 16.50 -4.24
N LEU A 226 -7.83 16.00 -3.86
CA LEU A 226 -6.79 16.77 -3.17
C LEU A 226 -5.81 17.48 -4.13
N GLY A 227 -5.96 17.31 -5.45
CA GLY A 227 -5.01 17.82 -6.45
C GLY A 227 -3.60 17.26 -6.29
N LEU A 228 -3.47 16.01 -5.83
CA LEU A 228 -2.20 15.32 -5.63
C LEU A 228 -1.83 14.48 -6.86
N PRO A 229 -0.53 14.22 -7.10
CA PRO A 229 -0.09 13.33 -8.17
C PRO A 229 -0.59 11.89 -7.96
N THR A 230 -0.90 11.22 -9.07
CA THR A 230 -1.23 9.79 -9.06
C THR A 230 0.02 8.97 -9.41
N PRO A 231 0.51 8.10 -8.52
CA PRO A 231 1.63 7.22 -8.83
C PRO A 231 1.21 6.11 -9.79
N ARG A 232 2.19 5.48 -10.42
CA ARG A 232 1.98 4.26 -11.20
C ARG A 232 1.90 3.07 -10.23
N TYR A 233 0.95 2.17 -10.45
CA TYR A 233 0.72 1.03 -9.56
C TYR A 233 1.21 -0.28 -10.19
N LEU A 234 1.83 -1.13 -9.37
CA LEU A 234 2.11 -2.53 -9.69
C LEU A 234 1.68 -3.39 -8.51
N HIS A 235 0.70 -4.27 -8.75
CA HIS A 235 0.20 -5.19 -7.73
C HIS A 235 0.77 -6.61 -7.92
N LEU A 236 1.38 -7.14 -6.86
CA LEU A 236 2.12 -8.41 -6.86
C LEU A 236 1.26 -9.56 -6.32
N PRO A 237 1.35 -10.77 -6.88
CA PRO A 237 0.69 -11.96 -6.36
C PRO A 237 1.00 -12.18 -4.88
N LEU A 238 -0.01 -12.58 -4.11
CA LEU A 238 0.14 -12.87 -2.69
C LEU A 238 0.91 -14.18 -2.50
N VAL A 239 1.76 -14.24 -1.48
CA VAL A 239 2.37 -15.50 -1.05
C VAL A 239 1.26 -16.37 -0.45
N ALA A 240 1.08 -17.58 -0.98
CA ALA A 240 0.15 -18.56 -0.44
C ALA A 240 0.80 -19.33 0.71
N GLY A 241 0.03 -19.60 1.76
CA GLY A 241 0.41 -20.52 2.83
C GLY A 241 0.38 -21.98 2.38
N ARG A 242 0.77 -22.88 3.30
CA ARG A 242 0.86 -24.32 3.03
C ARG A 242 -0.48 -24.95 2.58
N ASP A 243 -1.60 -24.34 2.93
CA ASP A 243 -2.95 -24.84 2.65
C ASP A 243 -3.61 -24.16 1.43
N GLY A 244 -2.85 -23.39 0.63
CA GLY A 244 -3.38 -22.59 -0.48
C GLY A 244 -4.11 -21.30 -0.06
N GLU A 245 -4.39 -21.15 1.23
CA GLU A 245 -4.92 -19.93 1.84
C GLU A 245 -3.87 -18.80 1.90
N LYS A 246 -4.33 -17.55 1.88
CA LYS A 246 -3.45 -16.36 1.98
C LYS A 246 -2.56 -16.47 3.22
N LEU A 247 -1.23 -16.34 3.07
CA LEU A 247 -0.32 -16.09 4.20
C LEU A 247 -0.64 -14.69 4.74
N SER A 248 -1.61 -14.64 5.65
CA SER A 248 -1.98 -13.43 6.36
C SER A 248 -1.35 -13.43 7.75
N LYS A 249 -1.12 -12.24 8.31
CA LYS A 249 -0.62 -12.05 9.68
C LYS A 249 -1.51 -12.70 10.74
N GLN A 250 -2.77 -13.01 10.42
CA GLN A 250 -3.71 -13.67 11.33
C GLN A 250 -3.59 -15.20 11.31
N ASN A 251 -2.89 -15.79 10.33
CA ASN A 251 -2.80 -17.24 10.11
C ASN A 251 -1.45 -17.85 10.56
N GLY A 252 -0.72 -17.20 11.48
CA GLY A 252 0.53 -17.77 12.00
C GLY A 252 1.71 -17.76 11.02
N ALA A 253 1.80 -16.72 10.17
CA ALA A 253 2.95 -16.55 9.28
C ALA A 253 4.26 -16.47 10.09
N GLU A 254 5.19 -17.38 9.82
CA GLU A 254 6.47 -17.42 10.53
C GLU A 254 7.32 -16.16 10.25
N PRO A 255 8.02 -15.63 11.27
CA PRO A 255 8.97 -14.55 11.08
C PRO A 255 10.07 -14.94 10.09
N ILE A 256 10.61 -13.97 9.36
CA ILE A 256 11.78 -14.20 8.51
C ILE A 256 13.01 -14.53 9.36
N ASP A 257 13.63 -15.69 9.08
CA ASP A 257 14.97 -15.99 9.55
C ASP A 257 16.00 -15.15 8.78
N ALA A 258 16.48 -14.08 9.42
CA ALA A 258 17.52 -13.21 8.87
C ALA A 258 18.94 -13.76 9.09
N ASP A 259 19.13 -14.92 9.75
CA ASP A 259 20.43 -15.58 9.85
C ASP A 259 20.85 -16.28 8.55
N ASP A 260 19.89 -16.67 7.73
CA ASP A 260 20.09 -17.13 6.35
C ASP A 260 19.51 -16.14 5.33
N ALA A 261 20.13 -14.95 5.28
CA ALA A 261 19.65 -13.85 4.44
C ALA A 261 19.48 -14.25 2.97
N LEU A 262 20.41 -15.02 2.41
CA LEU A 262 20.35 -15.43 1.01
C LEU A 262 19.21 -16.41 0.76
N ALA A 263 18.96 -17.37 1.65
CA ALA A 263 17.82 -18.28 1.50
C ALA A 263 16.48 -17.53 1.60
N ALA A 264 16.34 -16.60 2.55
CA ALA A 264 15.14 -15.77 2.68
C ALA A 264 14.88 -14.93 1.42
N LEU A 265 15.94 -14.30 0.88
CA LEU A 265 15.86 -13.51 -0.35
C LEU A 265 15.56 -14.38 -1.59
N ASN A 266 16.20 -15.54 -1.73
CA ASN A 266 15.92 -16.47 -2.83
C ASN A 266 14.50 -17.06 -2.75
N ALA A 267 13.94 -17.27 -1.55
CA ALA A 267 12.54 -17.64 -1.39
C ALA A 267 11.59 -16.55 -1.91
N ALA A 268 11.89 -15.28 -1.64
CA ALA A 268 11.16 -14.16 -2.20
C ALA A 268 11.36 -14.02 -3.72
N MET A 269 12.57 -14.24 -4.24
CA MET A 269 12.85 -14.28 -5.69
C MET A 269 12.00 -15.33 -6.41
N ARG A 270 11.98 -16.58 -5.89
CA ARG A 270 11.13 -17.66 -6.41
C ARG A 270 9.66 -17.26 -6.47
N HIS A 271 9.13 -16.69 -5.39
CA HIS A 271 7.74 -16.22 -5.33
C HIS A 271 7.43 -15.17 -6.40
N LEU A 272 8.37 -14.27 -6.67
CA LEU A 272 8.26 -13.24 -7.70
C LEU A 272 8.46 -13.78 -9.13
N GLY A 273 8.73 -15.09 -9.29
CA GLY A 273 9.04 -15.71 -10.58
C GLY A 273 10.42 -15.34 -11.12
N LEU A 274 11.36 -15.00 -10.25
CA LEU A 274 12.73 -14.60 -10.59
C LEU A 274 13.70 -15.76 -10.33
N PRO A 275 14.81 -15.86 -11.10
CA PRO A 275 15.82 -16.88 -10.87
C PRO A 275 16.52 -16.68 -9.53
N GLU A 276 16.81 -17.79 -8.85
CA GLU A 276 17.61 -17.76 -7.63
C GLU A 276 19.05 -17.33 -7.92
N ILE A 277 19.64 -16.62 -6.97
CA ILE A 277 21.04 -16.25 -7.03
C ILE A 277 21.83 -17.24 -6.19
N ALA A 278 22.71 -17.99 -6.85
CA ALA A 278 23.61 -18.92 -6.17
C ALA A 278 24.50 -18.17 -5.17
N GLY A 279 24.62 -18.72 -3.96
CA GLY A 279 25.71 -18.36 -3.06
C GLY A 279 27.03 -18.90 -3.61
N ALA A 280 28.16 -18.31 -3.20
CA ALA A 280 29.46 -18.95 -3.42
C ALA A 280 29.42 -20.40 -2.88
N PRO A 281 30.02 -21.39 -3.58
CA PRO A 281 29.98 -22.79 -3.16
C PRO A 281 30.46 -22.92 -1.71
N SER A 282 29.58 -23.44 -0.86
CA SER A 282 29.70 -23.46 0.58
C SER A 282 30.08 -24.87 1.05
N GLY A 283 31.35 -25.07 1.36
CA GLY A 283 31.77 -26.05 2.36
C GLY A 283 32.13 -25.27 3.62
N ASP A 284 31.57 -25.66 4.76
CA ASP A 284 31.95 -25.22 6.12
C ASP A 284 31.13 -24.09 6.79
N ALA A 285 31.02 -24.20 8.11
CA ALA A 285 30.15 -23.56 9.11
C ALA A 285 30.30 -22.02 9.27
N THR A 286 30.60 -21.29 8.20
CA THR A 286 30.91 -19.86 8.19
C THR A 286 29.72 -18.93 7.88
N ARG A 287 28.50 -19.47 7.69
CA ARG A 287 27.26 -18.75 7.37
C ARG A 287 26.88 -17.61 8.34
N THR A 288 27.36 -17.64 9.57
CA THR A 288 27.05 -16.66 10.62
C THR A 288 28.07 -15.53 10.76
N LYS A 289 29.23 -15.61 10.07
CA LYS A 289 30.26 -14.56 10.17
C LYS A 289 29.79 -13.29 9.43
N PRO A 290 29.82 -12.10 10.08
CA PRO A 290 29.39 -10.84 9.48
C PRO A 290 30.01 -10.53 8.10
N GLY A 291 31.29 -10.87 7.91
CA GLY A 291 32.01 -10.62 6.65
C GLY A 291 31.52 -11.46 5.45
N PHE A 292 31.11 -12.72 5.67
CA PHE A 292 30.58 -13.58 4.61
C PHE A 292 29.19 -13.14 4.16
N ARG A 293 28.34 -12.77 5.13
CA ARG A 293 26.99 -12.23 4.86
C ARG A 293 27.04 -10.96 4.01
N SER A 294 27.98 -10.05 4.30
CA SER A 294 28.16 -8.82 3.54
C SER A 294 28.51 -9.07 2.06
N ALA A 295 29.44 -10.01 1.79
CA ALA A 295 29.84 -10.34 0.42
C ALA A 295 28.71 -11.02 -0.39
N ALA A 296 27.98 -11.96 0.23
CA ALA A 296 26.86 -12.63 -0.42
C ALA A 296 25.74 -11.64 -0.79
N LEU A 297 25.38 -10.72 0.13
CA LEU A 297 24.39 -9.67 -0.14
C LEU A 297 24.88 -8.67 -1.20
N ALA A 298 26.17 -8.31 -1.19
CA ALA A 298 26.76 -7.44 -2.20
C ALA A 298 26.68 -8.04 -3.62
N ALA A 299 26.82 -9.36 -3.75
CA ALA A 299 26.64 -10.05 -5.04
C ALA A 299 25.14 -10.24 -5.40
N PHE A 300 24.28 -10.47 -4.41
CA PHE A 300 22.85 -10.68 -4.60
C PHE A 300 22.17 -9.49 -5.28
N TRP A 301 22.30 -8.28 -4.74
CA TRP A 301 21.51 -7.13 -5.19
C TRP A 301 21.71 -6.79 -6.68
N PRO A 302 22.94 -6.66 -7.22
CA PRO A 302 23.13 -6.41 -8.64
C PRO A 302 22.59 -7.54 -9.53
N ALA A 303 22.69 -8.80 -9.09
CA ALA A 303 22.17 -9.93 -9.84
C ALA A 303 20.63 -9.98 -9.84
N ALA A 304 20.01 -9.74 -8.70
CA ALA A 304 18.56 -9.65 -8.55
C ALA A 304 17.96 -8.49 -9.38
N VAL A 305 18.64 -7.34 -9.44
CA VAL A 305 18.23 -6.22 -10.30
C VAL A 305 18.29 -6.59 -11.79
N ARG A 306 19.32 -7.33 -12.23
CA ARG A 306 19.36 -7.85 -13.62
C ARG A 306 18.19 -8.80 -13.89
N GLY A 307 17.89 -9.70 -12.95
CA GLY A 307 16.73 -10.59 -13.03
C GLY A 307 15.41 -9.82 -13.11
N TRP A 308 15.23 -8.78 -12.29
CA TRP A 308 14.06 -7.91 -12.33
C TRP A 308 13.89 -7.20 -13.68
N ARG A 309 14.98 -6.64 -14.23
CA ARG A 309 14.98 -5.97 -15.56
C ARG A 309 14.54 -6.89 -16.71
N GLN A 310 14.79 -8.18 -16.60
CA GLN A 310 14.42 -9.19 -17.60
C GLN A 310 13.07 -9.85 -17.29
N SER A 311 12.46 -9.54 -16.15
CA SER A 311 11.21 -10.13 -15.72
C SER A 311 10.01 -9.52 -16.43
N ARG A 312 8.89 -10.24 -16.41
CA ARG A 312 7.59 -9.74 -16.90
C ARG A 312 7.13 -8.45 -16.23
N TRP A 313 7.65 -8.10 -15.05
CA TRP A 313 7.28 -6.90 -14.29
C TRP A 313 7.83 -5.62 -14.91
N MET A 314 8.85 -5.73 -15.76
CA MET A 314 9.49 -4.62 -16.49
C MET A 314 9.06 -4.55 -17.95
N SER A 315 8.45 -5.60 -18.50
CA SER A 315 7.91 -5.60 -19.85
C SER A 315 6.76 -4.61 -19.95
N SER A 316 6.89 -3.63 -20.84
CA SER A 316 5.94 -2.55 -21.08
C SER A 316 4.64 -3.03 -21.73
N ALA A 317 3.81 -3.74 -20.97
CA ALA A 317 2.41 -3.94 -21.32
C ALA A 317 1.60 -2.74 -20.80
N GLY A 318 1.64 -1.61 -21.51
CA GLY A 318 0.61 -0.57 -21.37
C GLY A 318 1.06 0.86 -21.02
N GLN A 319 2.16 1.36 -21.60
CA GLN A 319 2.29 2.81 -21.81
C GLN A 319 1.37 3.21 -22.98
N ALA A 320 0.06 3.22 -22.76
CA ALA A 320 -0.89 3.93 -23.60
C ALA A 320 -1.45 5.05 -22.72
N GLU A 321 -1.18 6.30 -23.10
CA GLU A 321 -1.69 7.46 -22.40
C GLU A 321 -3.23 7.40 -22.32
N PRO A 322 -3.85 7.73 -21.18
CA PRO A 322 -5.28 7.95 -21.15
C PRO A 322 -5.58 9.18 -22.01
N GLY A 323 -6.20 8.95 -23.16
CA GLY A 323 -6.61 9.99 -24.09
C GLY A 323 -7.39 11.09 -23.38
N SER A 324 -6.93 12.32 -23.56
CA SER A 324 -7.67 13.55 -23.30
C SER A 324 -8.96 13.54 -24.13
N GLY A 325 -10.06 13.11 -23.52
CA GLY A 325 -11.38 13.04 -24.13
C GLY A 325 -12.43 13.80 -23.34
N LEU A 326 -12.19 15.09 -23.04
CA LEU A 326 -13.29 16.01 -22.74
C LEU A 326 -13.74 16.64 -24.06
N GLY A 327 -14.60 15.91 -24.78
CA GLY A 327 -15.40 16.48 -25.85
C GLY A 327 -16.55 17.25 -25.21
N ALA A 328 -16.49 18.58 -25.34
CA ALA A 328 -17.62 19.46 -25.07
C ALA A 328 -18.78 19.10 -25.99
N SER A 329 -19.97 18.91 -25.43
CA SER A 329 -21.29 19.25 -25.98
C SER A 329 -22.30 19.25 -24.86
#